data_AF-A0A2R6RI04-F1
#
_entry.id   AF-A0A2R6RI04-F1
#
_cell.length_a   1.000
_cell.length_b   1.000
_cell.length_c   1.000
_cell.angle_alpha   90.00
_cell.angle_beta   90.00
_cell.angle_gamma   90.00
#
_symmetry.space_group_name_H-M   'P 1'
#
loop_
_entity.id
_entity.type
_entity.pdbx_description
1 polymer ?
#
loop_
_entity_poly.entity_id
_entity_poly.type
_entity_poly.pdbx_seq_one_letter_code
_entity_poly.pdbx_strand_id
1 'polypeptide(L)'
;MSMGASAVIASDVGSIDDNSPRNFGDSVSGFWLLINRWNPFSSARSVPAITEIQSRLAYVSSVKTLEEAKIARGCLYMQMPVQEFGTLQFGKFEEIQSKGYDAAMVILQRWEEEGSLPSAFIGEKNGLPAGKTKGRSARRNSI
;
A
#
# COMPACT_ATOMS: atom_id res chain seq x y z
N MET A 1 20.79 18.33 -9.89
CA MET A 1 19.32 18.48 -9.83
C MET A 1 18.76 17.08 -10.00
N SER A 2 18.13 16.53 -8.96
CA SER A 2 17.48 15.22 -9.06
C SER A 2 16.22 15.36 -9.91
N MET A 3 16.16 14.61 -11.01
CA MET A 3 15.02 14.53 -11.91
C MET A 3 13.94 13.61 -11.29
N GLY A 4 13.38 14.00 -10.15
CA GLY A 4 12.33 13.25 -9.45
C GLY A 4 10.93 13.77 -9.77
N ALA A 5 9.91 12.91 -9.62
CA ALA A 5 8.52 13.34 -9.67
C ALA A 5 8.24 14.35 -8.54
N SER A 6 7.50 15.43 -8.84
CA SER A 6 7.07 16.42 -7.85
C SER A 6 5.89 15.96 -7.00
N ALA A 7 5.06 15.07 -7.56
CA ALA A 7 3.95 14.43 -6.88
C ALA A 7 3.83 12.98 -7.35
N VAL A 8 3.48 12.07 -6.43
CA VAL A 8 3.24 10.66 -6.67
C VAL A 8 1.86 10.32 -6.15
N ILE A 9 1.00 9.77 -6.99
CA ILE A 9 -0.29 9.24 -6.57
C ILE A 9 -0.13 7.72 -6.40
N ALA A 10 -0.35 7.22 -5.19
CA ALA A 10 -0.22 5.81 -4.85
C ALA A 10 -1.61 5.21 -4.57
N SER A 11 -2.03 4.25 -5.39
CA SER A 11 -3.28 3.50 -5.21
C SER A 11 -3.00 2.12 -4.64
N ASP A 12 -3.43 1.89 -3.40
CA ASP A 12 -3.29 0.61 -2.71
C ASP A 12 -4.57 -0.22 -2.79
N VAL A 13 -4.43 -1.46 -3.25
CA VAL A 13 -5.48 -2.49 -3.34
C VAL A 13 -5.21 -3.68 -2.39
N GLY A 14 -4.22 -3.54 -1.51
CA GLY A 14 -3.82 -4.56 -0.56
C GLY A 14 -4.94 -4.95 0.41
N SER A 15 -4.90 -6.21 0.85
CA SER A 15 -5.75 -6.69 1.93
C SER A 15 -5.39 -6.01 3.24
N ILE A 16 -6.40 -5.63 4.02
CA ILE A 16 -6.20 -5.15 5.38
C ILE A 16 -6.04 -6.39 6.26
N ASP A 17 -4.80 -6.73 6.61
CA ASP A 17 -4.54 -7.86 7.49
C ASP A 17 -4.96 -7.52 8.94
N ASP A 18 -5.76 -8.41 9.54
CA ASP A 18 -6.09 -8.33 10.96
C ASP A 18 -4.86 -8.67 11.81
N ASN A 19 -4.31 -7.61 12.42
CA ASN A 19 -3.17 -7.65 13.33
C ASN A 19 -3.59 -7.59 14.81
N SER A 20 -4.85 -7.91 15.13
CA SER A 20 -5.31 -7.96 16.52
C SER A 20 -4.44 -8.92 17.35
N PRO A 21 -4.01 -8.52 18.56
CA PRO A 21 -3.23 -9.38 19.44
C PRO A 21 -4.05 -10.63 19.78
N ARG A 22 -3.54 -11.81 19.40
CA ARG A 22 -4.15 -13.09 19.76
C ARG A 22 -3.43 -13.66 20.98
N ASN A 23 -4.21 -13.96 22.03
CA ASN A 23 -3.69 -14.63 23.21
C ASN A 23 -3.89 -16.15 23.07
N PHE A 24 -2.80 -16.89 23.00
CA PHE A 24 -2.79 -18.35 22.86
C PHE A 24 -2.49 -19.07 24.19
N GLY A 25 -2.35 -18.33 25.30
CA GLY A 25 -1.88 -18.84 26.59
C GLY A 25 -0.36 -19.03 26.64
N ASP A 26 0.15 -19.48 27.79
CA ASP A 26 1.59 -19.57 28.07
C ASP A 26 2.29 -20.75 27.35
N SER A 27 1.52 -21.72 26.83
CA SER A 27 2.05 -22.82 26.03
C SER A 27 0.98 -23.41 25.11
N VAL A 28 1.40 -23.88 23.93
CA VAL A 28 0.51 -24.51 22.93
C VAL A 28 0.98 -25.93 22.64
N SER A 29 0.13 -26.92 22.92
CA SER A 29 0.40 -28.33 22.61
C SER A 29 -0.02 -28.67 21.17
N GLY A 30 0.90 -29.23 20.38
CA GLY A 30 0.62 -29.65 19.00
C GLY A 30 -0.44 -30.75 18.91
N PHE A 31 -0.47 -31.68 19.86
CA PHE A 31 -1.49 -32.74 19.92
C PHE A 31 -2.88 -32.16 20.23
N TRP A 32 -2.94 -31.17 21.13
CA TRP A 32 -4.17 -30.41 21.42
C TRP A 32 -4.66 -29.63 20.19
N LEU A 33 -3.77 -29.01 19.41
CA LEU A 33 -4.14 -28.36 18.15
C LEU A 33 -4.70 -29.34 17.12
N LEU A 34 -4.10 -30.53 16.99
CA LEU A 34 -4.56 -31.56 16.05
C LEU A 34 -5.97 -32.05 16.41
N ILE A 35 -6.23 -32.34 17.68
CA ILE A 35 -7.56 -32.76 18.15
C ILE A 35 -8.57 -31.63 17.94
N ASN A 36 -8.22 -30.39 18.28
CA ASN A 36 -9.13 -29.28 18.13
C ASN A 36 -9.37 -28.86 16.68
N ARG A 37 -8.42 -29.13 15.77
CA ARG A 37 -8.61 -28.93 14.32
C ARG A 37 -9.77 -29.77 13.78
N TRP A 38 -10.00 -30.94 14.38
CA TRP A 38 -11.07 -31.87 14.02
C TRP A 38 -12.37 -31.62 14.79
N ASN A 39 -12.36 -30.74 15.80
CA ASN A 39 -13.54 -30.38 16.57
C ASN A 39 -14.19 -29.09 16.02
N PRO A 40 -15.39 -29.17 15.41
CA PRO A 40 -16.06 -28.00 14.83
C PRO A 40 -16.52 -26.96 15.88
N PHE A 41 -16.52 -27.31 17.18
CA PHE A 41 -16.86 -26.41 18.28
C PHE A 41 -15.64 -25.79 18.97
N SER A 42 -14.43 -26.08 18.49
CA SER A 42 -13.21 -25.58 19.11
C SER A 42 -12.78 -24.20 18.60
N SER A 43 -12.36 -23.33 19.52
CA SER A 43 -11.74 -22.04 19.24
C SER A 43 -10.31 -22.15 18.70
N ALA A 44 -9.70 -23.35 18.68
CA ALA A 44 -8.32 -23.53 18.20
C ALA A 44 -8.14 -23.30 16.69
N ARG A 45 -9.22 -23.05 15.93
CA ARG A 45 -9.15 -22.54 14.56
C ARG A 45 -8.48 -21.16 14.48
N SER A 46 -8.35 -20.45 15.61
CA SER A 46 -7.67 -19.15 15.69
C SER A 46 -6.14 -19.22 15.64
N VAL A 47 -5.53 -20.41 15.75
CA VAL A 47 -4.07 -20.57 15.70
C VAL A 47 -3.60 -20.62 14.24
N PRO A 48 -2.81 -19.64 13.78
CA PRO A 48 -2.37 -19.55 12.40
C PRO A 48 -1.46 -20.73 12.02
N ALA A 49 -1.52 -21.14 10.75
CA ALA A 49 -0.64 -22.17 10.23
C ALA A 49 0.81 -21.68 10.12
N ILE A 50 1.79 -22.59 10.09
CA ILE A 50 3.20 -22.21 9.92
C ILE A 50 3.44 -21.41 8.64
N THR A 51 2.72 -21.74 7.57
CA THR A 51 2.77 -21.02 6.29
C THR A 51 2.26 -19.58 6.43
N GLU A 52 1.18 -19.39 7.19
CA GLU A 52 0.63 -18.06 7.47
C GLU A 52 1.59 -17.22 8.34
N ILE A 53 2.21 -17.83 9.35
CA ILE A 53 3.22 -17.18 10.18
C ILE A 53 4.42 -16.74 9.32
N GLN A 54 4.90 -17.63 8.44
CA GLN A 54 6.01 -17.32 7.54
C GLN A 54 5.65 -16.20 6.56
N SER A 55 4.45 -16.21 5.98
CA SER A 55 3.96 -15.13 5.12
C SER A 55 3.91 -13.79 5.86
N ARG A 56 3.37 -13.76 7.09
CA ARG A 56 3.33 -12.53 7.91
C ARG A 56 4.74 -12.01 8.26
N LEU A 57 5.67 -12.90 8.60
CA LEU A 57 7.06 -12.54 8.90
C LEU A 57 7.79 -11.97 7.68
N ALA A 58 7.55 -12.53 6.49
CA ALA A 58 8.12 -12.01 5.26
C ALA A 58 7.60 -10.59 4.94
N TYR A 59 6.33 -10.31 5.23
CA TYR A 59 5.72 -9.02 4.94
C TYR A 59 6.01 -7.94 5.98
N VAL A 60 6.28 -8.33 7.24
CA VAL A 60 6.52 -7.41 8.37
C VAL A 60 7.58 -6.34 8.08
N SER A 61 8.63 -6.68 7.35
CA SER A 61 9.69 -5.73 7.00
C SER A 61 9.21 -4.67 5.99
N SER A 62 8.34 -5.07 5.06
CA SER A 62 7.81 -4.22 3.99
C SER A 62 6.68 -3.32 4.49
N VAL A 63 5.94 -3.71 5.53
CA VAL A 63 4.90 -2.87 6.16
C VAL A 63 5.48 -1.54 6.61
N LYS A 64 6.65 -1.55 7.27
CA LYS A 64 7.29 -0.32 7.72
C LYS A 64 7.64 0.62 6.56
N THR A 65 8.23 0.09 5.50
CA THR A 65 8.57 0.86 4.30
C THR A 65 7.31 1.40 3.61
N LEU A 66 6.23 0.63 3.58
CA LEU A 66 4.95 1.05 3.05
C LEU A 66 4.36 2.21 3.86
N GLU A 67 4.33 2.12 5.19
CA GLU A 67 3.87 3.21 6.07
C GLU A 67 4.72 4.48 5.91
N GLU A 68 6.04 4.35 5.80
CA GLU A 68 6.94 5.47 5.50
C GLU A 68 6.65 6.10 4.12
N ALA A 69 6.32 5.28 3.11
CA ALA A 69 5.98 5.76 1.78
C ALA A 69 4.62 6.50 1.75
N LYS A 70 3.65 6.10 2.57
CA LYS A 70 2.33 6.78 2.68
C LYS A 70 2.45 8.22 3.15
N ILE A 71 3.38 8.48 4.08
CA ILE A 71 3.59 9.81 4.67
C ILE A 71 4.71 10.61 3.99
N ALA A 72 5.32 10.04 2.94
CA ALA A 72 6.40 10.70 2.21
C ALA A 72 5.91 12.01 1.57
N ARG A 73 6.75 13.04 1.60
CA ARG A 73 6.40 14.35 1.00
C ARG A 73 6.11 14.21 -0.49
N GLY A 74 4.98 14.73 -0.92
CA GLY A 74 4.51 14.63 -2.31
C GLY A 74 3.85 13.29 -2.65
N CYS A 75 3.64 12.39 -1.69
CA CYS A 75 2.86 11.18 -1.86
C CYS A 75 1.39 11.44 -1.52
N LEU A 76 0.52 11.21 -2.50
CA LEU A 76 -0.94 11.25 -2.38
C LEU A 76 -1.43 9.81 -2.38
N TYR A 77 -1.70 9.28 -1.19
CA TYR A 77 -2.05 7.88 -1.00
C TYR A 77 -3.55 7.66 -0.94
N MET A 78 -4.07 6.72 -1.73
CA MET A 78 -5.46 6.29 -1.72
C MET A 78 -5.57 4.78 -1.46
N GLN A 79 -6.43 4.40 -0.53
CA GLN A 79 -6.78 2.99 -0.30
C GLN A 79 -8.09 2.68 -1.02
N MET A 80 -8.05 1.73 -1.95
CA MET A 80 -9.22 1.37 -2.76
C MET A 80 -10.11 0.35 -2.03
N PRO A 81 -11.45 0.52 -2.07
CA PRO A 81 -12.39 -0.35 -1.36
C PRO A 81 -12.72 -1.61 -2.15
N VAL A 82 -11.74 -2.47 -2.42
CA VAL A 82 -11.89 -3.69 -3.24
C VAL A 82 -11.69 -4.99 -2.46
N GLN A 83 -11.70 -4.93 -1.13
CA GLN A 83 -11.35 -6.05 -0.25
C GLN A 83 -12.37 -7.20 -0.30
N GLU A 84 -13.61 -6.97 -0.74
CA GLU A 84 -14.59 -8.05 -0.88
C GLU A 84 -14.37 -8.94 -2.12
N PHE A 85 -13.52 -8.54 -3.06
CA PHE A 85 -13.28 -9.28 -4.30
C PHE A 85 -12.10 -10.23 -4.13
N GLY A 86 -12.29 -11.47 -4.55
CA GLY A 86 -11.20 -12.44 -4.61
C GLY A 86 -10.15 -12.05 -5.65
N THR A 87 -8.89 -12.38 -5.40
CA THR A 87 -7.75 -12.08 -6.30
C THR A 87 -7.91 -12.63 -7.73
N LEU A 88 -8.69 -13.71 -7.90
CA LEU A 88 -8.94 -14.37 -9.19
C LEU A 88 -10.38 -14.15 -9.70
N GLN A 89 -11.11 -13.18 -9.14
CA GLN A 89 -12.53 -12.95 -9.45
C GLN A 89 -12.74 -12.05 -10.69
N PHE A 90 -12.12 -12.41 -11.81
CA PHE A 90 -12.15 -11.61 -13.05
C PHE A 90 -13.56 -11.42 -13.62
N GLY A 91 -14.50 -12.32 -13.34
CA GLY A 91 -15.89 -12.21 -13.77
C GLY A 91 -16.66 -11.02 -13.16
N LYS A 92 -16.11 -10.36 -12.15
CA LYS A 92 -16.66 -9.14 -11.53
C LYS A 92 -15.95 -7.87 -11.96
N PHE A 93 -15.25 -7.89 -13.10
CA PHE A 93 -14.44 -6.76 -13.56
C PHE A 93 -15.21 -5.43 -13.58
N GLU A 94 -16.42 -5.41 -14.15
CA GLU A 94 -17.23 -4.19 -14.26
C GLU A 94 -17.59 -3.62 -12.87
N GLU A 95 -17.94 -4.49 -11.92
CA GLU A 95 -18.26 -4.12 -10.54
C GLU A 95 -17.03 -3.53 -9.83
N ILE A 96 -15.88 -4.20 -9.95
CA ILE A 96 -14.59 -3.75 -9.38
C ILE A 96 -14.20 -2.39 -9.96
N GLN A 97 -14.32 -2.23 -11.28
CA GLN A 97 -13.99 -1.00 -11.98
C GLN A 97 -14.88 0.16 -11.52
N SER A 98 -16.21 -0.03 -11.50
CA SER A 98 -17.16 0.99 -11.06
C SER A 98 -16.86 1.41 -9.63
N LYS A 99 -16.67 0.45 -8.73
CA LYS A 99 -16.40 0.72 -7.31
C LYS A 99 -15.08 1.48 -7.11
N GLY A 100 -14.04 1.11 -7.85
CA GLY A 100 -12.76 1.82 -7.83
C GLY A 100 -12.87 3.25 -8.37
N TYR A 101 -13.63 3.44 -9.46
CA TYR A 101 -13.86 4.76 -10.05
C TYR A 101 -14.58 5.71 -9.10
N ASP A 102 -15.71 5.27 -8.53
CA ASP A 102 -16.50 6.09 -7.61
C ASP A 102 -15.68 6.51 -6.38
N ALA A 103 -14.92 5.58 -5.81
CA ALA A 103 -14.04 5.86 -4.68
C ALA A 103 -12.92 6.84 -5.04
N ALA A 104 -12.27 6.65 -6.20
CA ALA A 104 -11.20 7.53 -6.64
C ALA A 104 -11.70 8.95 -6.89
N MET A 105 -12.88 9.12 -7.50
CA MET A 105 -13.47 10.43 -7.76
C MET A 105 -13.74 11.21 -6.47
N VAL A 106 -14.28 10.55 -5.43
CA VAL A 106 -14.51 11.16 -4.12
C VAL A 106 -13.18 11.61 -3.47
N ILE A 107 -12.14 10.77 -3.55
CA ILE A 107 -10.83 11.11 -2.98
C ILE A 107 -10.17 12.26 -3.74
N LEU A 108 -10.24 12.26 -5.07
CA LEU A 108 -9.70 13.33 -5.91
C LEU A 108 -10.40 14.66 -5.63
N GLN A 109 -11.74 14.66 -5.53
CA GLN A 109 -12.50 15.86 -5.17
C GLN A 109 -12.05 16.42 -3.82
N ARG A 110 -11.89 15.56 -2.81
CA ARG A 110 -11.40 15.97 -1.49
C ARG A 110 -10.00 16.59 -1.59
N TRP A 111 -9.08 16.02 -2.35
CA TRP A 111 -7.75 16.60 -2.53
C TRP A 111 -7.76 17.92 -3.30
N GLU A 112 -8.72 18.11 -4.20
CA GLU A 112 -8.94 19.39 -4.89
C GLU A 112 -9.39 20.47 -3.90
N GLU A 113 -10.38 20.16 -3.05
CA GLU A 113 -10.87 21.04 -1.99
C GLU A 113 -9.78 21.39 -0.97
N GLU A 114 -8.90 20.44 -0.65
CA GLU A 114 -7.72 20.63 0.21
C GLU A 114 -6.56 21.36 -0.51
N GLY A 115 -6.66 21.64 -1.81
CA GLY A 115 -5.61 22.27 -2.61
C GLY A 115 -4.33 21.43 -2.73
N SER A 116 -4.43 20.12 -2.50
CA SER A 116 -3.31 19.17 -2.45
C SER A 116 -3.03 18.50 -3.79
N LEU A 117 -3.95 18.61 -4.76
CA LEU A 117 -3.73 18.09 -6.11
C LEU A 117 -2.58 18.84 -6.82
N PRO A 118 -1.68 18.12 -7.51
CA PRO A 118 -0.65 18.76 -8.31
C PRO A 118 -1.30 19.56 -9.44
N SER A 119 -0.80 20.75 -9.71
CA SER A 119 -1.27 21.57 -10.82
C SER A 119 -1.11 20.81 -12.14
N ALA A 120 -2.15 20.77 -12.97
CA ALA A 120 -2.14 20.09 -14.27
C ALA A 120 -1.04 20.57 -15.24
N PHE A 121 -0.42 21.72 -14.97
CA PHE A 121 0.70 22.26 -15.71
C PHE A 121 2.03 21.93 -15.02
N ILE A 122 2.82 21.04 -15.62
CA ILE A 122 4.27 20.99 -15.42
C ILE A 122 4.86 22.15 -16.22
N GLY A 123 4.72 23.38 -15.73
CA GLY A 123 5.12 24.57 -16.47
C GLY A 123 4.68 25.88 -15.82
N GLU A 124 5.63 26.48 -15.10
CA GLU A 124 5.68 27.91 -14.73
C GLU A 124 4.53 28.50 -13.90
N LYS A 125 4.73 28.48 -12.58
CA LYS A 125 4.48 29.68 -11.78
C LYS A 125 5.46 29.75 -10.62
N ASN A 126 6.64 30.32 -10.89
CA ASN A 126 7.41 31.16 -9.96
C ASN A 126 8.64 31.68 -10.70
N GLY A 127 8.53 32.92 -11.18
CA GLY A 127 9.67 33.67 -11.69
C GLY A 127 10.63 34.02 -10.56
N LEU A 128 11.84 33.46 -10.61
CA LEU A 128 13.04 33.99 -9.99
C LEU A 128 14.14 33.99 -11.07
N PRO A 129 14.98 35.04 -11.18
CA PRO A 129 15.73 35.31 -12.39
C PRO A 129 16.83 34.26 -12.63
N ALA A 130 16.94 33.82 -13.88
CA ALA A 130 17.88 32.81 -14.33
C ALA A 130 19.35 33.24 -14.12
N GLY A 131 19.99 32.68 -13.10
CA GLY A 131 21.45 32.62 -12.99
C GLY A 131 22.00 31.55 -13.95
N LYS A 132 22.66 31.97 -15.03
CA LYS A 132 23.35 31.07 -15.96
C LYS A 132 24.49 30.33 -15.26
N THR A 133 24.37 29.02 -15.05
CA THR A 133 25.51 28.18 -14.66
C THR A 133 25.77 27.13 -15.74
N LYS A 134 26.84 27.33 -16.52
CA LYS A 134 27.35 26.39 -17.52
C LYS A 134 27.69 25.04 -16.86
N GLY A 135 26.97 23.98 -17.19
CA GLY A 135 27.28 22.62 -16.76
C GLY A 135 28.41 22.00 -17.58
N ARG A 136 29.48 21.54 -16.92
CA ARG A 136 30.55 20.73 -17.53
C ARG A 136 30.01 19.32 -17.86
N SER A 137 30.24 18.88 -19.09
CA SER A 137 29.96 17.52 -19.57
C SER A 137 30.77 16.48 -18.78
N ALA A 138 30.09 15.60 -18.03
CA ALA A 138 30.71 14.44 -17.39
C ALA A 138 31.00 13.35 -18.45
N ARG A 139 32.28 12.96 -18.55
CA ARG A 139 32.73 11.85 -19.41
C ARG A 139 32.40 10.53 -18.73
N ARG A 140 31.70 9.63 -19.44
CA ARG A 140 31.51 8.24 -19.04
C ARG A 140 32.80 7.47 -19.31
N ASN A 141 33.35 6.81 -18.29
CA ASN A 141 34.26 5.69 -18.49
C ASN A 141 33.51 4.41 -18.15
N SER A 142 33.40 3.53 -19.11
CA SER A 142 33.05 2.11 -18.94
C SER A 142 34.32 1.33 -18.57
N ILE A 143 34.20 0.44 -17.60
CA ILE A 143 35.02 -0.78 -17.46
C ILE A 143 34.04 -1.95 -17.53
#